data_AF-A0A7S4PXX1-F1
#
_entry.id   AF-A0A7S4PXX1-F1
#
_cell.length_a   1.000
_cell.length_b   1.000
_cell.length_c   1.000
_cell.angle_alpha   90.00
_cell.angle_beta   90.00
_cell.angle_gamma   90.00
#
_symmetry.space_group_name_H-M   'P 1'
#
loop_
_entity.id
_entity.type
_entity.pdbx_description
1 polymer ?
#
loop_
_entity_poly.entity_id
_entity_poly.type
_entity_poly.pdbx_seq_one_letter_code
_entity_poly.pdbx_strand_id
1 'polypeptide(L)'
;RMVQVRALDLGADTTVDATNDESLRGQVHEATGGGAHVAADAAGWAAASSNAVRVLRRGGRMVQVGIPIGEEADPKIPMALVMGWELTLLGSHGFDMQDL
;
A
#
# COMPACT_ATOMS: atom_id res chain seq x y z
N ARG A 1 -16.67 7.56 -1.81
CA ARG A 1 -17.04 8.96 -2.18
C ARG A 1 -16.64 10.00 -1.13
N MET A 2 -17.19 10.03 0.09
CA MET A 2 -16.84 11.06 1.10
C MET A 2 -15.37 10.96 1.57
N VAL A 3 -14.85 9.75 1.79
CA VAL A 3 -13.44 9.52 2.17
C VAL A 3 -12.47 9.98 1.07
N GLN A 4 -12.80 9.76 -0.20
CA GLN A 4 -11.99 10.20 -1.33
C GLN A 4 -11.92 11.72 -1.42
N VAL A 5 -13.05 12.42 -1.29
CA VAL A 5 -13.08 13.89 -1.24
C VAL A 5 -12.22 14.40 -0.08
N ARG A 6 -12.34 13.79 1.10
CA ARG A 6 -11.53 14.20 2.26
C ARG A 6 -10.03 13.98 2.05
N ALA A 7 -9.62 12.92 1.36
CA ALA A 7 -8.21 12.69 1.05
C ALA A 7 -7.64 13.77 0.10
N LEU A 8 -8.42 14.18 -0.91
CA LEU A 8 -8.06 15.28 -1.80
C LEU A 8 -7.94 16.61 -1.04
N ASP A 9 -8.90 16.91 -0.16
CA ASP A 9 -8.86 18.12 0.68
C ASP A 9 -7.63 18.17 1.61
N LEU A 10 -7.08 17.01 1.97
CA LEU A 10 -5.89 16.88 2.82
C LEU A 10 -4.57 16.83 2.02
N GLY A 11 -4.63 16.97 0.69
CA GLY A 11 -3.44 17.11 -0.16
C GLY A 11 -3.07 15.87 -0.97
N ALA A 12 -3.93 14.86 -1.10
CA ALA A 12 -3.71 13.79 -2.07
C ALA A 12 -3.87 14.33 -3.50
N ASP A 13 -2.93 14.01 -4.40
CA ASP A 13 -3.05 14.37 -5.82
C ASP A 13 -4.14 13.58 -6.55
N THR A 14 -4.40 12.35 -6.11
CA THR A 14 -5.39 11.44 -6.69
C THR A 14 -5.91 10.42 -5.68
N THR A 15 -7.07 9.84 -5.96
CA THR A 15 -7.64 8.75 -5.16
C THR A 15 -8.13 7.64 -6.06
N VAL A 16 -7.91 6.39 -5.65
CA VAL A 16 -8.36 5.20 -6.37
C VAL A 16 -9.27 4.38 -5.45
N ASP A 17 -10.36 3.84 -5.99
CA ASP A 17 -11.22 2.91 -5.26
C ASP A 17 -10.61 1.50 -5.29
N ALA A 18 -10.21 1.01 -4.12
CA ALA A 18 -9.57 -0.30 -3.95
C ALA A 18 -10.56 -1.44 -3.69
N THR A 19 -11.88 -1.20 -3.80
CA THR A 19 -12.89 -2.27 -3.69
C THR A 19 -12.93 -3.20 -4.90
N ASN A 20 -12.35 -2.77 -6.03
CA ASN A 20 -12.19 -3.59 -7.23
C ASN A 20 -10.70 -3.85 -7.52
N ASP A 21 -10.20 -4.96 -6.99
CA ASP A 21 -8.80 -5.37 -7.05
C ASP A 21 -8.24 -5.51 -8.47
N GLU A 22 -9.06 -5.89 -9.46
CA GLU A 22 -8.58 -6.21 -10.82
C GLU A 22 -7.98 -5.00 -11.55
N SER A 23 -8.51 -3.80 -11.28
CA SER A 23 -8.10 -2.57 -11.96
C SER A 23 -7.11 -1.71 -11.16
N LEU A 24 -6.97 -1.98 -9.86
CA LEU A 24 -6.23 -1.13 -8.93
C LEU A 24 -4.77 -0.92 -9.35
N ARG A 25 -4.08 -2.00 -9.72
CA ARG A 25 -2.68 -1.92 -10.17
C ARG A 25 -2.53 -1.05 -11.42
N GLY A 26 -3.42 -1.22 -12.39
CA GLY A 26 -3.40 -0.43 -13.63
C GLY A 26 -3.59 1.05 -13.35
N GLN A 27 -4.62 1.39 -12.56
CA GLN A 27 -4.93 2.77 -12.19
C GLN A 27 -3.79 3.45 -11.44
N VAL A 28 -3.18 2.75 -10.46
CA VAL A 28 -2.03 3.32 -9.73
C VAL A 28 -0.81 3.44 -10.64
N HIS A 29 -0.53 2.46 -11.50
CA HIS A 29 0.59 2.52 -12.43
C HIS A 29 0.45 3.68 -13.42
N GLU A 30 -0.75 3.91 -13.95
CA GLU A 30 -1.06 5.05 -14.81
C GLU A 30 -0.84 6.37 -14.07
N ALA A 31 -1.41 6.51 -12.88
CA ALA A 31 -1.29 7.73 -12.07
C ALA A 31 0.14 8.05 -11.62
N THR A 32 1.01 7.03 -11.50
CA THR A 32 2.38 7.18 -10.98
C THR A 32 3.47 7.05 -12.06
N GLY A 33 3.10 6.78 -13.32
CA GLY A 33 4.06 6.60 -14.41
C GLY A 33 4.87 5.29 -14.33
N GLY A 34 4.26 4.20 -13.87
CA GLY A 34 4.87 2.85 -13.84
C GLY A 34 4.88 2.16 -12.48
N GLY A 35 4.12 2.67 -11.51
CA GLY A 35 3.95 2.09 -10.19
C GLY A 35 4.54 2.95 -9.08
N ALA A 36 3.98 2.77 -7.88
CA ALA A 36 4.39 3.55 -6.71
C ALA A 36 5.82 3.20 -6.29
N HIS A 37 6.63 4.21 -5.98
CA HIS A 37 7.96 4.02 -5.38
C HIS A 37 7.85 3.48 -3.96
N VAL A 38 6.85 3.96 -3.22
CA VAL A 38 6.54 3.57 -1.86
C VAL A 38 5.03 3.40 -1.73
N ALA A 39 4.59 2.34 -1.06
CA ALA A 39 3.20 2.12 -0.66
C ALA A 39 3.14 1.96 0.86
N ALA A 40 2.41 2.84 1.55
CA ALA A 40 2.19 2.74 2.99
C ALA A 40 0.81 2.13 3.27
N ASP A 41 0.79 0.93 3.85
CA ASP A 41 -0.46 0.31 4.33
C ASP A 41 -0.75 0.81 5.74
N ALA A 42 -1.71 1.72 5.86
CA ALA A 42 -2.21 2.24 7.13
C ALA A 42 -3.55 1.60 7.56
N ALA A 43 -4.10 0.68 6.77
CA ALA A 43 -5.39 0.06 7.05
C ALA A 43 -5.25 -1.20 7.92
N GLY A 44 -4.22 -2.01 7.65
CA GLY A 44 -4.01 -3.28 8.36
C GLY A 44 -5.01 -4.37 7.95
N TRP A 45 -5.63 -4.24 6.77
CA TRP A 45 -6.48 -5.29 6.17
C TRP A 45 -5.65 -6.12 5.20
N ALA A 46 -5.92 -7.42 5.11
CA ALA A 46 -5.14 -8.32 4.27
C ALA A 46 -5.20 -7.96 2.80
N ALA A 47 -6.36 -7.51 2.31
CA ALA A 47 -6.50 -7.00 0.96
C ALA A 47 -5.63 -5.74 0.75
N ALA A 48 -5.59 -4.82 1.72
CA ALA A 48 -4.77 -3.61 1.62
C ALA A 48 -3.27 -3.92 1.57
N SER A 49 -2.78 -4.82 2.43
CA SER A 49 -1.35 -5.22 2.43
C SER A 49 -0.96 -5.91 1.13
N SER A 50 -1.83 -6.80 0.63
CA SER A 50 -1.69 -7.51 -0.65
C SER A 50 -1.68 -6.54 -1.84
N ASN A 51 -2.55 -5.52 -1.81
CA ASN A 51 -2.66 -4.50 -2.84
C ASN A 51 -1.49 -3.51 -2.81
N ALA A 52 -1.01 -3.12 -1.63
CA ALA A 52 0.17 -2.28 -1.46
C ALA A 52 1.39 -2.87 -2.19
N VAL A 53 1.57 -4.19 -2.16
CA VAL A 53 2.64 -4.87 -2.90
C VAL A 53 2.42 -4.87 -4.42
N ARG A 54 1.18 -5.04 -4.88
CA ARG A 54 0.84 -5.13 -6.32
C ARG A 54 1.04 -3.82 -7.07
N VAL A 55 0.81 -2.70 -6.40
CA VAL A 55 0.84 -1.37 -7.02
C VAL A 55 2.24 -0.76 -7.11
N LEU A 56 3.23 -1.37 -6.45
CA LEU A 56 4.62 -0.92 -6.50
C LEU A 56 5.20 -1.03 -7.90
N ARG A 57 6.22 -0.24 -8.19
CA ARG A 57 7.15 -0.43 -9.31
C ARG A 57 8.25 -1.43 -8.95
N ARG A 58 9.06 -1.88 -9.93
CA ARG A 58 10.31 -2.61 -9.67
C ARG A 58 11.22 -1.81 -8.72
N GLY A 59 11.78 -2.48 -7.72
CA GLY A 59 12.59 -1.89 -6.65
C GLY A 59 11.79 -1.05 -5.64
N GLY A 60 10.46 -1.09 -5.70
CA GLY A 60 9.58 -0.34 -4.80
C GLY A 60 9.56 -0.89 -3.38
N ARG A 61 9.01 -0.11 -2.44
CA ARG A 61 8.98 -0.43 -1.02
C ARG A 61 7.57 -0.38 -0.45
N MET A 62 7.14 -1.45 0.20
CA MET A 62 5.92 -1.44 0.99
C MET A 62 6.29 -1.20 2.46
N VAL A 63 5.56 -0.31 3.12
CA VAL A 63 5.68 -0.02 4.55
C VAL A 63 4.36 -0.37 5.22
N GLN A 64 4.37 -1.40 6.06
CA GLN A 64 3.24 -1.76 6.90
C GLN A 64 3.23 -0.86 8.14
N VAL A 65 2.19 -0.05 8.30
CA VAL A 65 1.98 0.86 9.44
C VAL A 65 0.75 0.44 10.23
N GLY A 66 -0.35 0.14 9.54
CA GLY A 66 -1.55 -0.42 10.16
C GLY A 66 -1.25 -1.80 10.74
N ILE A 67 -1.74 -2.10 11.94
CA ILE A 67 -1.48 -3.38 12.61
C ILE A 67 -2.56 -4.38 12.17
N PRO A 68 -2.22 -5.45 11.42
CA PRO A 68 -3.18 -6.49 11.08
C PRO A 68 -3.55 -7.30 12.33
N ILE A 69 -4.84 -7.55 12.54
CA ILE A 69 -5.37 -8.24 13.73
C ILE A 69 -6.53 -9.17 13.37
N GLY A 70 -6.78 -10.16 14.23
CA GLY A 70 -7.90 -11.10 14.04
C GLY A 70 -7.78 -11.89 12.74
N GLU A 71 -8.84 -11.90 11.93
CA GLU A 71 -8.86 -12.60 10.63
C GLU A 71 -7.89 -12.00 9.60
N GLU A 72 -7.46 -10.75 9.81
CA GLU A 72 -6.54 -10.04 8.93
C GLU A 72 -5.06 -10.23 9.32
N ALA A 73 -4.78 -10.92 10.44
CA ALA A 73 -3.45 -10.97 11.06
C ALA A 73 -2.34 -11.52 10.14
N ASP A 74 -2.69 -12.41 9.22
CA ASP A 74 -1.75 -13.10 8.33
C ASP A 74 -2.09 -12.82 6.85
N PRO A 75 -1.79 -11.62 6.33
CA PRO A 75 -2.12 -11.27 4.96
C PRO A 75 -1.34 -12.13 3.95
N LYS A 76 -2.03 -12.61 2.91
CA LYS A 76 -1.39 -13.35 1.81
C LYS A 76 -0.64 -12.40 0.89
N ILE A 77 0.66 -12.28 1.11
CA ILE A 77 1.56 -11.46 0.30
C ILE A 77 1.97 -12.19 -0.99
N PRO A 78 1.93 -11.55 -2.17
CA PRO A 78 2.34 -12.17 -3.44
C PRO A 78 3.87 -12.27 -3.54
N MET A 79 4.48 -13.20 -2.80
CA MET A 79 5.95 -13.31 -2.71
C MET A 79 6.66 -13.54 -4.05
N ALA A 80 5.99 -14.18 -5.03
CA ALA A 80 6.52 -14.29 -6.38
C ALA A 80 6.73 -12.91 -7.05
N LEU A 81 5.81 -11.97 -6.82
CA LEU A 81 5.95 -10.59 -7.28
C LEU A 81 7.07 -9.86 -6.52
N VAL A 82 7.12 -10.04 -5.19
CA VAL A 82 8.19 -9.47 -4.34
C VAL A 82 9.56 -9.85 -4.86
N MET A 83 9.78 -11.14 -5.11
CA MET A 83 11.02 -11.65 -5.71
C MET A 83 11.24 -11.12 -7.12
N GLY A 84 10.26 -11.27 -8.02
CA GLY A 84 10.44 -10.92 -9.43
C GLY A 84 10.69 -9.43 -9.66
N TRP A 85 10.22 -8.56 -8.76
CA TRP A 85 10.33 -7.11 -8.87
C TRP A 85 11.31 -6.50 -7.86
N GLU A 86 12.02 -7.35 -7.09
CA GLU A 86 13.02 -6.94 -6.11
C GLU A 86 12.45 -5.92 -5.11
N LEU A 87 11.25 -6.19 -4.58
CA LEU A 87 10.55 -5.31 -3.67
C LEU A 87 11.07 -5.44 -2.24
N THR A 88 11.03 -4.36 -1.48
CA THR A 88 11.30 -4.38 -0.03
C THR A 88 10.00 -4.27 0.75
N LEU A 89 9.83 -5.09 1.80
CA LEU A 89 8.72 -5.00 2.74
C LEU A 89 9.27 -4.58 4.10
N LEU A 90 8.74 -3.49 4.66
CA LEU A 90 9.18 -2.90 5.92
C LEU A 90 8.01 -2.87 6.90
N GLY A 91 8.23 -3.31 8.14
CA GLY A 91 7.33 -3.03 9.24
C GLY A 91 7.70 -1.69 9.90
N SER A 92 6.71 -0.86 10.19
CA SER A 92 6.85 0.35 10.99
C SER A 92 5.95 0.21 12.21
N HIS A 93 6.55 0.19 13.39
CA HIS A 93 5.82 0.06 14.64
C HIS A 93 6.29 1.14 15.62
N GLY A 94 5.37 2.02 16.00
CA GLY A 94 5.62 3.09 16.95
C GLY A 94 6.35 4.31 16.35
N PHE A 95 6.63 5.24 17.24
CA PHE A 95 7.51 6.40 17.10
C PHE A 95 8.16 6.52 18.48
N ASP A 96 9.44 6.20 18.61
CA ASP A 96 10.13 6.38 19.89
C ASP A 96 10.39 7.89 20.09
N MET A 97 10.54 8.34 21.34
CA MET A 97 11.06 9.67 21.65
C MET A 97 12.44 9.91 21.01
N GLN A 98 13.19 8.84 20.72
CA GLN A 98 14.48 8.90 20.01
C GLN A 98 14.37 9.19 18.50
N ASP A 99 13.16 9.11 17.91
CA ASP A 99 12.90 9.44 16.50
C ASP A 99 12.52 10.92 16.28
N LEU A 100 12.50 11.73 17.36
CA LEU A 100 12.38 13.21 17.34
C LEU A 100 13.77 13.88 17.27
#